data_AF-A0AA95HQK7-F1
#
_entry.id   AF-A0AA95HQK7-F1
#
_cell.length_a   1.000
_cell.length_b   1.000
_cell.length_c   1.000
_cell.angle_alpha   90.00
_cell.angle_beta   90.00
_cell.angle_gamma   90.00
#
_symmetry.space_group_name_H-M   'P 1'
#
loop_
_entity.id
_entity.type
_entity.pdbx_description
1 polymer ?
#
loop_
_entity_poly.entity_id
_entity_poly.type
_entity_poly.pdbx_seq_one_letter_code
_entity_poly.pdbx_strand_id
1 'polypeptide(L)'
;MENYIVSARKYRPATFESVVGQRALTITLKNAIATGKLAHAYLFCGPRGVGKTTCARIFAKTINCQTPTAEGEACNQCESCLAFNEQRSYNIHELDAASNNSVEDIRSLIEQVRIPPQIGKYKVYIIDEVHMLSQAAFNAFLKTLEEPPHHAIFILATTEKHKILPTILSRCQIYDFNRIGIKDTIDHLQYVAKLEHINAEPEALTVIAQKADGGMRDALSIFDQVVSFTGGNITYKSVIENLNVLDYEYYFKLTDLLLENKVPESMLLFNDVLKKGFDGSHFITGLSSHFRDLLVSKDPSTLQLLEVGAGIRDRYKEQAQKCDQKFLYRAMKLCNDCDLNYRASKNKRLLVELTLIQCAQLTLPDADDVSGGRGPKKILKPLFTQQAASTAATQPQPQAKAAAAQTAATAVPQPQGTSTAGSMNASRPSPLPQTREEKKSRCSRRAHSVYPCVVLCTNSKLRKSKKQKRQAPLSKTMPHTKIIFSMKKIWTITGVNLQPPCPRKRRLTPHE
;
A
#
# COMPACT_ATOMS: atom_id res chain seq x y z
N MET A 1 35.95 0.31 17.01
CA MET A 1 34.93 0.24 15.95
C MET A 1 33.78 1.09 16.42
N GLU A 2 33.45 2.17 15.71
CA GLU A 2 32.23 2.92 16.03
C GLU A 2 31.02 2.06 15.66
N ASN A 3 30.00 2.03 16.52
CA ASN A 3 28.80 1.24 16.26
C ASN A 3 28.05 1.89 15.09
N TYR A 4 27.97 1.19 13.95
CA TYR A 4 27.16 1.62 12.82
C TYR A 4 25.68 1.68 13.22
N ILE A 5 25.09 2.88 13.20
CA ILE A 5 23.69 3.12 13.52
C ILE A 5 22.98 3.58 12.24
N VAL A 6 22.00 2.79 11.80
CA VAL A 6 21.09 3.09 10.68
C VAL A 6 20.51 4.50 10.82
N SER A 7 20.48 5.28 9.74
CA SER A 7 20.01 6.67 9.69
C SER A 7 18.60 6.83 10.23
N ALA A 8 17.71 5.86 9.98
CA ALA A 8 16.36 5.80 10.54
C ALA A 8 16.29 5.76 12.09
N ARG A 9 17.42 5.48 12.76
CA ARG A 9 17.59 5.60 14.22
C ARG A 9 18.45 6.81 14.60
N LYS A 10 19.54 7.10 13.88
CA LYS A 10 20.44 8.25 14.12
C LYS A 10 19.70 9.59 14.00
N TYR A 11 18.86 9.75 12.97
CA TYR A 11 18.09 10.95 12.67
C TYR A 11 16.64 10.92 13.20
N ARG A 12 16.35 10.09 14.21
CA ARG A 12 15.01 10.10 14.82
C ARG A 12 14.77 11.47 15.47
N PRO A 13 13.69 12.20 15.10
CA PRO A 13 13.34 13.49 15.70
C PRO A 13 13.37 13.49 17.23
N ALA A 14 14.06 14.47 17.82
CA ALA A 14 14.19 14.64 19.27
C ALA A 14 13.36 15.82 19.82
N THR A 15 12.93 16.71 18.93
CA THR A 15 12.12 17.91 19.18
C THR A 15 10.92 17.97 18.24
N PHE A 16 9.90 18.77 18.58
CA PHE A 16 8.71 18.91 17.74
C PHE A 16 9.02 19.59 16.41
N GLU A 17 9.92 20.59 16.39
CA GLU A 17 10.36 21.23 15.14
C GLU A 17 11.00 20.24 14.16
N SER A 18 11.78 19.27 14.65
CA SER A 18 12.43 18.26 13.81
C SER A 18 11.48 17.22 13.18
N VAL A 19 10.17 17.29 13.46
CA VAL A 19 9.16 16.36 12.90
C VAL A 19 8.71 16.82 11.50
N VAL A 20 9.14 16.07 10.48
CA VAL A 20 8.82 16.31 9.07
C VAL A 20 7.33 16.06 8.77
N GLY A 21 6.70 16.96 8.01
CA GLY A 21 5.35 16.79 7.44
C GLY A 21 4.15 16.95 8.39
N GLN A 22 4.34 17.07 9.71
CA GLN A 22 3.24 17.03 10.70
C GLN A 22 3.00 18.36 11.45
N ARG A 23 3.30 19.51 10.82
CA ARG A 23 3.28 20.85 11.49
C ARG A 23 2.01 21.13 12.29
N ALA A 24 0.81 20.94 11.71
CA ALA A 24 -0.46 21.20 12.39
C ALA A 24 -0.66 20.36 13.67
N LEU A 25 -0.23 19.10 13.66
CA LEU A 25 -0.27 18.22 14.84
C LEU A 25 0.70 18.71 15.92
N THR A 26 1.95 19.00 15.54
CA THR A 26 2.97 19.47 16.50
C THR A 26 2.57 20.77 17.18
N ILE A 27 1.98 21.73 16.46
CA ILE A 27 1.45 22.99 17.01
C ILE A 27 0.32 22.70 18.01
N THR A 28 -0.59 21.78 17.68
CA THR A 28 -1.71 21.42 18.58
C THR A 28 -1.21 20.79 19.88
N LEU A 29 -0.21 19.90 19.81
CA LEU A 29 0.41 19.29 20.98
C LEU A 29 1.19 20.31 21.83
N LYS A 30 1.95 21.22 21.20
CA LYS A 30 2.62 22.34 21.88
C LYS A 30 1.60 23.22 22.63
N ASN A 31 0.48 23.56 21.99
CA ASN A 31 -0.59 24.37 22.60
C ASN A 31 -1.28 23.65 23.77
N ALA A 32 -1.48 22.33 23.70
CA ALA A 32 -2.04 21.54 24.80
C ALA A 32 -1.14 21.57 26.05
N ILE A 33 0.18 21.48 25.85
CA ILE A 33 1.18 21.61 26.92
C ILE A 33 1.19 23.04 27.49
N ALA A 34 1.29 24.06 26.63
CA ALA A 34 1.37 25.46 27.05
C ALA A 34 0.11 25.94 27.81
N THR A 35 -1.06 25.40 27.49
CA THR A 35 -2.32 25.71 28.19
C THR A 35 -2.60 24.82 29.40
N GLY A 36 -1.77 23.80 29.65
CA GLY A 36 -1.98 22.80 30.71
C GLY A 36 -3.20 21.90 30.51
N LYS A 37 -3.87 21.96 29.35
CA LYS A 37 -5.10 21.22 29.04
C LYS A 37 -4.77 19.83 28.49
N LEU A 38 -4.12 19.01 29.30
CA LEU A 38 -3.77 17.64 28.93
C LEU A 38 -4.96 16.70 29.12
N ALA A 39 -5.32 15.94 28.07
CA ALA A 39 -6.19 14.79 28.18
C ALA A 39 -5.49 13.62 28.90
N HIS A 40 -6.27 12.69 29.46
CA HIS A 40 -5.75 11.46 30.07
C HIS A 40 -5.37 10.40 29.02
N ALA A 41 -5.95 10.44 27.82
CA ALA A 41 -5.69 9.49 26.75
C ALA A 41 -5.62 10.15 25.36
N TYR A 42 -4.58 9.82 24.61
CA TYR A 42 -4.30 10.26 23.25
C TYR A 42 -4.26 9.03 22.33
N LEU A 43 -4.83 9.14 21.13
CA LEU A 43 -4.74 8.10 20.11
C LEU A 43 -4.12 8.67 18.83
N PHE A 44 -2.90 8.25 18.54
CA PHE A 44 -2.14 8.62 17.35
C PHE A 44 -2.37 7.58 16.25
N CYS A 45 -3.18 7.94 15.26
CA CYS A 45 -3.51 7.10 14.11
C CYS A 45 -2.68 7.51 12.89
N GLY A 46 -2.39 6.61 11.96
CA GLY A 46 -1.80 6.95 10.66
C GLY A 46 -0.85 5.89 10.12
N PRO A 47 -0.34 6.01 8.88
CA PRO A 47 0.46 4.97 8.26
C PRO A 47 1.77 4.66 9.01
N ARG A 48 2.45 3.58 8.61
CA ARG A 48 3.78 3.24 9.17
C ARG A 48 4.79 4.32 8.77
N GLY A 49 5.83 4.51 9.59
CA GLY A 49 6.95 5.39 9.26
C GLY A 49 6.72 6.91 9.35
N VAL A 50 5.48 7.39 9.54
CA VAL A 50 5.14 8.84 9.63
C VAL A 50 5.51 9.54 10.95
N GLY A 51 6.12 8.82 11.90
CA GLY A 51 6.64 9.42 13.14
C GLY A 51 5.75 9.33 14.38
N LYS A 52 4.64 8.56 14.38
CA LYS A 52 3.71 8.41 15.52
C LYS A 52 4.40 8.20 16.87
N THR A 53 5.15 7.11 17.02
CA THR A 53 5.89 6.74 18.24
C THR A 53 6.95 7.77 18.62
N THR A 54 7.56 8.42 17.63
CA THR A 54 8.54 9.49 17.87
C THR A 54 7.86 10.73 18.46
N CYS A 55 6.71 11.15 17.91
CA CYS A 55 5.92 12.24 18.46
C CYS A 55 5.39 11.91 19.85
N ALA A 56 4.99 10.66 20.12
CA ALA A 56 4.60 10.21 21.44
C ALA A 56 5.73 10.37 22.47
N ARG A 57 6.96 9.99 22.09
CA ARG A 57 8.17 10.17 22.90
C ARG A 57 8.52 11.64 23.16
N ILE A 58 8.47 12.49 22.12
CA ILE A 58 8.70 13.94 22.27
C ILE A 58 7.64 14.57 23.19
N PHE A 59 6.37 14.19 23.03
CA PHE A 59 5.27 14.68 23.86
C PHE A 59 5.41 14.24 25.32
N ALA A 60 5.67 12.97 25.59
CA ALA A 60 5.93 12.44 26.94
C ALA A 60 7.10 13.16 27.64
N LYS A 61 8.20 13.37 26.92
CA LYS A 61 9.38 14.11 27.40
C LYS A 61 9.06 15.57 27.71
N THR A 62 8.27 16.23 26.87
CA THR A 62 7.94 17.66 27.04
C THR A 62 6.93 17.89 28.17
N ILE A 63 5.98 16.98 28.39
CA ILE A 63 5.02 17.02 29.51
C ILE A 63 5.72 17.01 30.88
N ASN A 64 6.77 16.20 31.04
CA ASN A 64 7.53 16.08 32.29
C ASN A 64 8.73 17.05 32.39
N CYS A 65 8.92 17.93 31.40
CA CYS A 65 9.96 18.94 31.43
C CYS A 65 9.65 20.01 32.50
N GLN A 66 10.60 20.28 33.39
CA GLN A 66 10.43 21.29 34.46
C GLN A 66 10.44 22.73 33.92
N THR A 67 11.28 22.98 32.92
CA THR A 67 11.52 24.30 32.32
C THR A 67 11.37 24.21 30.80
N PRO A 68 10.15 24.08 30.25
CA PRO A 68 9.97 24.10 28.80
C PRO A 68 10.46 25.44 28.21
N THR A 69 10.97 25.39 26.98
CA THR A 69 11.40 26.61 26.26
C THR A 69 10.20 27.50 25.92
N ALA A 70 10.45 28.77 25.60
CA ALA A 70 9.40 29.70 25.17
C ALA A 70 8.60 29.20 23.94
N GLU A 71 9.20 28.33 23.13
CA GLU A 71 8.61 27.70 21.95
C GLU A 71 7.89 26.37 22.25
N GLY A 72 7.69 26.03 23.54
CA GLY A 72 6.98 24.84 23.98
C GLY A 72 7.76 23.53 23.78
N GLU A 73 9.09 23.57 23.87
CA GLU A 73 9.94 22.38 23.73
C GLU A 73 10.63 21.96 25.04
N ALA A 74 11.11 20.72 25.10
CA ALA A 74 11.84 20.21 26.25
C ALA A 74 13.26 20.79 26.33
N CYS A 75 13.69 21.32 27.48
CA CYS A 75 14.99 22.02 27.61
C CYS A 75 16.23 21.13 27.49
N ASN A 76 16.08 19.80 27.52
CA ASN A 76 17.19 18.83 27.52
C ASN A 76 18.18 18.89 28.70
N GLN A 77 18.02 19.85 29.63
CA GLN A 77 18.94 20.10 30.74
C GLN A 77 18.38 19.67 32.11
N CYS A 78 17.06 19.66 32.31
CA CYS A 78 16.47 19.22 33.57
C CYS A 78 16.59 17.70 33.77
N GLU A 79 16.58 17.25 35.02
CA GLU A 79 16.78 15.83 35.37
C GLU A 79 15.85 14.89 34.60
N SER A 80 14.56 15.25 34.46
CA SER A 80 13.60 14.43 33.71
C SER A 80 13.96 14.29 32.23
N CYS A 81 14.57 15.32 31.61
CA CYS A 81 14.98 15.24 30.22
C CYS A 81 16.25 14.39 30.06
N LEU A 82 17.23 14.55 30.96
CA LEU A 82 18.44 13.75 30.99
C LEU A 82 18.11 12.27 31.21
N ALA A 83 17.30 11.96 32.24
CA ALA A 83 16.85 10.61 32.55
C ALA A 83 16.10 9.93 31.39
N PHE A 84 15.34 10.70 30.59
CA PHE A 84 14.68 10.17 29.40
C PHE A 84 15.66 9.90 28.25
N ASN A 85 16.61 10.80 28.00
CA ASN A 85 17.63 10.64 26.97
C ASN A 85 18.55 9.42 27.28
N GLU A 86 18.88 9.22 28.55
CA GLU A 86 19.66 8.11 29.10
C GLU A 86 18.86 6.79 29.24
N GLN A 87 17.55 6.80 28.91
CA GLN A 87 16.64 5.65 29.06
C GLN A 87 16.45 5.12 30.50
N ARG A 88 16.82 5.90 31.52
CA ARG A 88 16.63 5.59 32.96
C ARG A 88 15.34 6.16 33.57
N SER A 89 14.45 6.75 32.77
CA SER A 89 13.24 7.41 33.23
C SER A 89 12.13 6.42 33.64
N TYR A 90 11.94 6.21 34.95
CA TYR A 90 10.85 5.40 35.50
C TYR A 90 9.43 5.95 35.30
N ASN A 91 9.28 7.17 34.78
CA ASN A 91 7.97 7.81 34.57
C ASN A 91 7.44 7.71 33.14
N ILE A 92 8.21 7.12 32.21
CA ILE A 92 7.80 6.97 30.81
C ILE A 92 7.98 5.50 30.44
N HIS A 93 6.87 4.79 30.28
CA HIS A 93 6.84 3.38 29.92
C HIS A 93 6.49 3.24 28.44
N GLU A 94 7.38 2.66 27.65
CA GLU A 94 7.13 2.28 26.26
C GLU A 94 6.82 0.77 26.19
N LEU A 95 5.64 0.42 25.70
CA LEU A 95 5.19 -0.96 25.50
C LEU A 95 4.79 -1.17 24.04
N ASP A 96 5.40 -2.16 23.38
CA ASP A 96 4.98 -2.63 22.06
C ASP A 96 3.89 -3.70 22.22
N ALA A 97 2.68 -3.40 21.74
CA ALA A 97 1.55 -4.33 21.81
C ALA A 97 1.69 -5.52 20.86
N ALA A 98 2.59 -5.48 19.86
CA ALA A 98 2.85 -6.62 19.00
C ALA A 98 3.62 -7.74 19.73
N SER A 99 4.48 -7.39 20.70
CA SER A 99 5.21 -8.35 21.54
C SER A 99 4.52 -8.64 22.88
N ASN A 100 3.75 -7.69 23.43
CA ASN A 100 3.10 -7.79 24.75
C ASN A 100 1.57 -7.74 24.59
N ASN A 101 1.00 -8.73 23.89
CA ASN A 101 -0.42 -8.75 23.50
C ASN A 101 -1.35 -9.45 24.51
N SER A 102 -0.79 -10.00 25.59
CA SER A 102 -1.53 -10.85 26.52
C SER A 102 -2.38 -10.02 27.50
N VAL A 103 -3.36 -10.69 28.10
CA VAL A 103 -4.20 -10.06 29.14
C VAL A 103 -3.39 -9.77 30.40
N GLU A 104 -2.34 -10.54 30.65
CA GLU A 104 -1.54 -10.43 31.87
C GLU A 104 -0.59 -9.24 31.81
N ASP A 105 0.07 -9.00 30.66
CA ASP A 105 0.94 -7.83 30.45
C ASP A 105 0.17 -6.52 30.73
N ILE A 106 -1.08 -6.44 30.25
CA ILE A 106 -1.95 -5.29 30.48
C ILE A 106 -2.44 -5.21 31.93
N ARG A 107 -2.66 -6.32 32.64
CA ARG A 107 -2.96 -6.30 34.09
C ARG A 107 -1.77 -5.76 34.89
N SER A 108 -0.57 -6.24 34.63
CA SER A 108 0.65 -5.74 35.27
C SER A 108 0.86 -4.24 34.99
N LEU A 109 0.55 -3.77 33.78
CA LEU A 109 0.56 -2.34 33.46
C LEU A 109 -0.50 -1.56 34.27
N ILE A 110 -1.73 -2.07 34.38
CA ILE A 110 -2.81 -1.46 35.17
C ILE A 110 -2.46 -1.38 36.67
N GLU A 111 -1.75 -2.37 37.21
CA GLU A 111 -1.23 -2.33 38.58
C GLU A 111 -0.16 -1.24 38.74
N GLN A 112 0.78 -1.15 37.80
CA GLN A 112 1.80 -0.09 37.79
C GLN A 112 1.22 1.32 37.64
N VAL A 113 0.09 1.49 36.94
CA VAL A 113 -0.62 2.78 36.76
C VAL A 113 -1.10 3.36 38.10
N ARG A 114 -1.48 2.50 39.05
CA ARG A 114 -1.96 2.92 40.39
C ARG A 114 -0.87 3.57 41.24
N ILE A 115 0.40 3.28 40.97
CA ILE A 115 1.54 3.81 41.71
C ILE A 115 1.88 5.22 41.18
N PRO A 116 1.84 6.28 42.02
CA PRO A 116 2.15 7.64 41.60
C PRO A 116 3.62 7.78 41.15
N PRO A 117 3.94 8.77 40.28
CA PRO A 117 5.31 9.04 39.86
C PRO A 117 6.17 9.49 41.05
N GLN A 118 7.42 9.01 41.11
CA GLN A 118 8.38 9.44 42.14
C GLN A 118 9.09 10.75 41.79
N ILE A 119 9.19 11.08 40.51
CA ILE A 119 9.88 12.27 39.99
C ILE A 119 8.99 12.87 38.88
N GLY A 120 8.83 14.20 38.85
CA GLY A 120 7.97 14.86 37.85
C GLY A 120 6.47 14.80 38.20
N LYS A 121 5.62 15.16 37.23
CA LYS A 121 4.16 15.34 37.46
C LYS A 121 3.32 14.19 36.93
N TYR A 122 3.73 13.57 35.82
CA TYR A 122 2.93 12.59 35.11
C TYR A 122 3.69 11.30 34.85
N LYS A 123 2.98 10.18 34.91
CA LYS A 123 3.43 8.86 34.50
C LYS A 123 2.82 8.54 33.15
N VAL A 124 3.65 8.49 32.11
CA VAL A 124 3.22 8.40 30.71
C VAL A 124 3.40 6.98 30.20
N TYR A 125 2.36 6.44 29.59
CA TYR A 125 2.33 5.09 29.03
C TYR A 125 2.14 5.18 27.51
N ILE A 126 3.21 4.90 26.76
CA ILE A 126 3.20 4.85 25.30
C ILE A 126 2.96 3.39 24.89
N ILE A 127 1.83 3.11 24.26
CA ILE A 127 1.48 1.78 23.75
C ILE A 127 1.49 1.82 22.22
N ASP A 128 2.52 1.25 21.59
CA ASP A 128 2.66 1.22 20.13
C ASP A 128 1.93 0.02 19.51
N GLU A 129 1.49 0.20 18.27
CA GLU A 129 0.62 -0.71 17.50
C GLU A 129 -0.52 -1.35 18.32
N VAL A 130 -1.21 -0.54 19.14
CA VAL A 130 -2.22 -0.98 20.13
C VAL A 130 -3.31 -1.89 19.55
N HIS A 131 -3.60 -1.81 18.24
CA HIS A 131 -4.53 -2.69 17.54
C HIS A 131 -4.14 -4.19 17.56
N MET A 132 -2.90 -4.51 17.95
CA MET A 132 -2.39 -5.86 18.13
C MET A 132 -2.75 -6.48 19.49
N LEU A 133 -3.27 -5.70 20.45
CA LEU A 133 -3.74 -6.23 21.73
C LEU A 133 -4.91 -7.21 21.54
N SER A 134 -4.91 -8.28 22.34
CA SER A 134 -6.05 -9.20 22.39
C SER A 134 -7.33 -8.51 22.90
N GLN A 135 -8.51 -8.95 22.42
CA GLN A 135 -9.79 -8.35 22.84
C GLN A 135 -10.02 -8.40 24.36
N ALA A 136 -9.54 -9.45 25.03
CA ALA A 136 -9.61 -9.57 26.47
C ALA A 136 -8.68 -8.57 27.20
N ALA A 137 -7.51 -8.29 26.65
CA ALA A 137 -6.60 -7.24 27.15
C ALA A 137 -7.21 -5.84 26.97
N PHE A 138 -7.79 -5.56 25.81
CA PHE A 138 -8.55 -4.33 25.55
C PHE A 138 -9.68 -4.11 26.57
N ASN A 139 -10.49 -5.14 26.84
CA ASN A 139 -11.59 -5.05 27.80
C ASN A 139 -11.13 -4.86 29.25
N ALA A 140 -9.96 -5.40 29.62
CA ALA A 140 -9.33 -5.11 30.91
C ALA A 140 -8.89 -3.63 31.01
N PHE A 141 -8.33 -3.10 29.93
CA PHE A 141 -7.84 -1.72 29.84
C PHE A 141 -8.94 -0.66 29.86
N LEU A 142 -10.14 -0.97 29.34
CA LEU A 142 -11.28 -0.03 29.31
C LEU A 142 -11.59 0.60 30.69
N LYS A 143 -11.54 -0.17 31.78
CA LYS A 143 -11.81 0.34 33.13
C LYS A 143 -10.83 1.45 33.55
N THR A 144 -9.56 1.30 33.16
CA THR A 144 -8.50 2.27 33.46
C THR A 144 -8.54 3.49 32.54
N LEU A 145 -9.11 3.36 31.34
CA LEU A 145 -9.43 4.51 30.47
C LEU A 145 -10.72 5.24 30.88
N GLU A 146 -11.65 4.57 31.56
CA GLU A 146 -12.86 5.18 32.12
C GLU A 146 -12.58 5.98 33.38
N GLU A 147 -11.78 5.42 34.30
CA GLU A 147 -11.42 6.04 35.59
C GLU A 147 -9.88 6.13 35.74
N PRO A 148 -9.19 6.97 34.94
CA PRO A 148 -7.74 7.10 35.00
C PRO A 148 -7.31 7.91 36.24
N PRO A 149 -6.20 7.52 36.92
CA PRO A 149 -5.59 8.37 37.94
C PRO A 149 -5.11 9.71 37.35
N HIS A 150 -5.25 10.80 38.11
CA HIS A 150 -4.88 12.15 37.65
C HIS A 150 -3.43 12.32 37.18
N HIS A 151 -2.51 11.46 37.65
CA HIS A 151 -1.10 11.46 37.23
C HIS A 151 -0.83 10.59 35.99
N ALA A 152 -1.77 9.78 35.52
CA ALA A 152 -1.56 8.84 34.43
C ALA A 152 -1.97 9.45 33.07
N ILE A 153 -1.08 9.37 32.08
CA ILE A 153 -1.36 9.77 30.69
C ILE A 153 -1.07 8.60 29.75
N PHE A 154 -2.04 8.21 28.96
CA PHE A 154 -1.92 7.17 27.93
C PHE A 154 -1.72 7.78 26.55
N ILE A 155 -0.73 7.31 25.81
CA ILE A 155 -0.50 7.65 24.40
C ILE A 155 -0.52 6.35 23.61
N LEU A 156 -1.65 6.08 22.97
CA LEU A 156 -1.87 4.90 22.15
C LEU A 156 -1.46 5.23 20.70
N ALA A 157 -0.69 4.39 20.03
CA ALA A 157 -0.38 4.54 18.62
C ALA A 157 -0.89 3.34 17.81
N THR A 158 -1.41 3.59 16.61
CA THR A 158 -1.88 2.54 15.70
C THR A 158 -1.69 2.89 14.24
N THR A 159 -1.35 1.89 13.43
CA THR A 159 -1.47 1.94 11.97
C THR A 159 -2.91 1.77 11.47
N GLU A 160 -3.77 1.10 12.24
CA GLU A 160 -5.10 0.67 11.79
C GLU A 160 -6.22 1.18 12.73
N LYS A 161 -6.66 2.42 12.50
CA LYS A 161 -7.74 3.08 13.25
C LYS A 161 -9.04 2.26 13.31
N HIS A 162 -9.36 1.55 12.22
CA HIS A 162 -10.60 0.78 12.07
C HIS A 162 -10.62 -0.54 12.87
N LYS A 163 -9.47 -1.02 13.35
CA LYS A 163 -9.36 -2.19 14.25
C LYS A 163 -9.56 -1.83 15.72
N ILE A 164 -9.54 -0.54 16.07
CA ILE A 164 -9.73 -0.06 17.45
C ILE A 164 -11.22 -0.08 17.82
N LEU A 165 -11.54 -0.56 19.02
CA LEU A 165 -12.90 -0.59 19.52
C LEU A 165 -13.48 0.83 19.63
N PRO A 166 -14.72 1.09 19.18
CA PRO A 166 -15.36 2.40 19.28
C PRO A 166 -15.41 2.96 20.72
N THR A 167 -15.47 2.08 21.72
CA THR A 167 -15.43 2.41 23.16
C THR A 167 -14.11 3.04 23.61
N ILE A 168 -13.01 2.80 22.90
CA ILE A 168 -11.70 3.44 23.15
C ILE A 168 -11.62 4.75 22.37
N LEU A 169 -12.11 4.76 21.12
CA LEU A 169 -12.19 5.96 20.29
C LEU A 169 -12.99 7.09 20.96
N SER A 170 -14.06 6.76 21.69
CA SER A 170 -14.87 7.74 22.42
C SER A 170 -14.21 8.31 23.68
N ARG A 171 -13.07 7.77 24.11
CA ARG A 171 -12.36 8.16 25.35
C ARG A 171 -10.97 8.76 25.10
N CYS A 172 -10.44 8.62 23.89
CA CYS A 172 -9.14 9.16 23.52
C CYS A 172 -9.30 10.43 22.67
N GLN A 173 -8.43 11.42 22.87
CA GLN A 173 -8.29 12.49 21.89
C GLN A 173 -7.55 11.94 20.65
N ILE A 174 -8.23 11.93 19.50
CA ILE A 174 -7.69 11.33 18.27
C ILE A 174 -6.88 12.35 17.48
N TYR A 175 -5.68 11.94 17.08
CA TYR A 175 -4.76 12.69 16.24
C TYR A 175 -4.37 11.83 15.03
N ASP A 176 -4.83 12.24 13.84
CA ASP A 176 -4.59 11.52 12.59
C ASP A 176 -3.34 12.08 11.88
N PHE A 177 -2.28 11.28 11.81
CA PHE A 177 -1.04 11.55 11.10
C PHE A 177 -1.20 11.25 9.61
N ASN A 178 -0.85 12.22 8.77
CA ASN A 178 -0.91 12.09 7.33
C ASN A 178 0.38 11.44 6.78
N ARG A 179 0.32 10.91 5.54
CA ARG A 179 1.53 10.55 4.79
C ARG A 179 2.40 11.79 4.61
N ILE A 180 3.72 11.64 4.74
CA ILE A 180 4.66 12.74 4.52
C ILE A 180 4.76 13.01 3.02
N GLY A 181 4.77 14.28 2.61
CA GLY A 181 4.85 14.65 1.20
C GLY A 181 6.17 14.21 0.56
N ILE A 182 6.14 13.91 -0.74
CA ILE A 182 7.36 13.53 -1.49
C ILE A 182 8.40 14.65 -1.43
N LYS A 183 7.98 15.93 -1.52
CA LYS A 183 8.88 17.09 -1.37
C LYS A 183 9.55 17.13 0.00
N ASP A 184 8.76 17.11 1.08
CA ASP A 184 9.27 17.08 2.46
C ASP A 184 10.23 15.89 2.71
N THR A 185 9.98 14.76 2.05
CA THR A 185 10.83 13.57 2.11
C THR A 185 12.15 13.80 1.38
N ILE A 186 12.13 14.35 0.16
CA ILE A 186 13.34 14.70 -0.60
C ILE A 186 14.18 15.73 0.17
N ASP A 187 13.55 16.78 0.71
CA ASP A 187 14.24 17.84 1.45
C ASP A 187 14.95 17.28 2.70
N HIS A 188 14.32 16.35 3.41
CA HIS A 188 14.94 15.67 4.55
C HIS A 188 16.06 14.69 4.15
N LEU A 189 15.89 13.95 3.05
CA LEU A 189 16.95 13.08 2.52
C LEU A 189 18.17 13.90 2.04
N GLN A 190 17.95 15.07 1.43
CA GLN A 190 19.04 16.00 1.08
C GLN A 190 19.75 16.56 2.33
N TYR A 191 19.00 16.85 3.40
CA TYR A 191 19.58 17.27 4.68
C TYR A 191 20.48 16.16 5.28
N VAL A 192 20.00 14.92 5.32
CA VAL A 192 20.78 13.76 5.80
C VAL A 192 22.00 13.50 4.92
N ALA A 193 21.86 13.53 3.60
CA ALA A 193 22.99 13.36 2.67
C ALA A 193 24.11 14.39 2.89
N LYS A 194 23.76 15.66 3.16
CA LYS A 194 24.73 16.72 3.49
C LYS A 194 25.48 16.46 4.80
N LEU A 195 24.81 15.92 5.82
CA LEU A 195 25.41 15.62 7.12
C LEU A 195 26.35 14.40 7.09
N GLU A 196 26.02 13.38 6.29
CA GLU A 196 26.88 12.20 6.10
C GLU A 196 27.93 12.41 4.98
N HIS A 197 28.01 13.60 4.38
CA HIS A 197 28.89 13.94 3.24
C HIS A 197 28.72 13.04 2.00
N ILE A 198 27.49 12.63 1.73
CA ILE A 198 27.09 11.76 0.61
C ILE A 198 26.69 12.62 -0.59
N ASN A 199 27.21 12.30 -1.77
CA ASN A 199 26.74 12.92 -3.01
C ASN A 199 25.45 12.24 -3.47
N ALA A 200 24.37 13.00 -3.71
CA ALA A 200 23.08 12.45 -4.08
C ALA A 200 22.33 13.30 -5.11
N GLU A 201 21.96 12.69 -6.24
CA GLU A 201 21.18 13.33 -7.30
C GLU A 201 19.71 13.54 -6.86
N PRO A 202 19.10 14.72 -7.09
CA PRO A 202 17.69 14.97 -6.71
C PRO A 202 16.69 14.01 -7.34
N GLU A 203 16.95 13.54 -8.56
CA GLU A 203 16.10 12.57 -9.27
C GLU A 203 16.16 11.19 -8.59
N ALA A 204 17.35 10.79 -8.13
CA ALA A 204 17.56 9.55 -7.38
C ALA A 204 16.82 9.57 -6.03
N LEU A 205 16.89 10.71 -5.30
CA LEU A 205 16.13 10.91 -4.06
C LEU A 205 14.61 10.92 -4.29
N THR A 206 14.14 11.38 -5.46
CA THR A 206 12.72 11.34 -5.83
C THR A 206 12.22 9.90 -5.95
N VAL A 207 13.00 9.00 -6.57
CA VAL A 207 12.65 7.56 -6.66
C VAL A 207 12.62 6.91 -5.28
N ILE A 208 13.55 7.24 -4.39
CA ILE A 208 13.55 6.76 -2.99
C ILE A 208 12.28 7.24 -2.24
N ALA A 209 11.94 8.53 -2.37
CA ALA A 209 10.77 9.12 -1.71
C ALA A 209 9.45 8.52 -2.22
N GLN A 210 9.31 8.27 -3.53
CA GLN A 210 8.18 7.57 -4.11
C GLN A 210 8.08 6.12 -3.61
N LYS A 211 9.22 5.38 -3.58
CA LYS A 211 9.26 3.99 -3.10
C LYS A 211 8.88 3.86 -1.62
N ALA A 212 9.12 4.90 -0.83
CA ALA A 212 8.80 4.94 0.60
C ALA A 212 7.33 5.24 0.92
N ASP A 213 6.49 5.58 -0.06
CA ASP A 213 5.03 5.81 0.09
C ASP A 213 4.67 6.77 1.26
N GLY A 214 5.50 7.80 1.48
CA GLY A 214 5.32 8.80 2.54
C GLY A 214 5.68 8.36 3.97
N GLY A 215 6.39 7.24 4.14
CA GLY A 215 6.97 6.79 5.41
C GLY A 215 8.45 7.17 5.54
N MET A 216 8.79 8.14 6.40
CA MET A 216 10.18 8.63 6.56
C MET A 216 11.15 7.54 7.06
N ARG A 217 10.69 6.65 7.95
CA ARG A 217 11.49 5.50 8.41
C ARG A 217 11.92 4.62 7.25
N ASP A 218 11.01 4.37 6.32
CA ASP A 218 11.24 3.49 5.18
C ASP A 218 12.12 4.21 4.14
N ALA A 219 11.90 5.52 3.91
CA ALA A 219 12.76 6.36 3.07
C ALA A 219 14.23 6.37 3.53
N LEU A 220 14.49 6.59 4.83
CA LEU A 220 15.84 6.56 5.39
C LEU A 220 16.46 5.16 5.35
N SER A 221 15.67 4.10 5.52
CA SER A 221 16.18 2.72 5.43
C SER A 221 16.56 2.34 4.00
N ILE A 222 15.79 2.80 3.01
CA ILE A 222 16.09 2.64 1.58
C ILE A 222 17.33 3.47 1.21
N PHE A 223 17.45 4.69 1.72
CA PHE A 223 18.63 5.54 1.52
C PHE A 223 19.91 4.84 2.00
N ASP A 224 19.94 4.33 3.24
CA ASP A 224 21.11 3.62 3.78
C ASP A 224 21.49 2.38 2.96
N GLN A 225 20.50 1.65 2.43
CA GLN A 225 20.72 0.50 1.56
C GLN A 225 21.41 0.91 0.24
N VAL A 226 20.97 2.02 -0.37
CA VAL A 226 21.57 2.56 -1.61
C VAL A 226 22.97 3.11 -1.34
N VAL A 227 23.19 3.80 -0.21
CA VAL A 227 24.51 4.31 0.20
C VAL A 227 25.50 3.17 0.36
N SER A 228 25.09 2.10 1.04
CA SER A 228 25.91 0.90 1.26
C SER A 228 26.31 0.20 -0.05
N PHE A 229 25.45 0.27 -1.07
CA PHE A 229 25.70 -0.30 -2.40
C PHE A 229 26.58 0.58 -3.29
N THR A 230 26.46 1.91 -3.17
CA THR A 230 27.13 2.88 -4.05
C THR A 230 28.45 3.42 -3.51
N GLY A 231 28.77 3.17 -2.23
CA GLY A 231 29.94 3.76 -1.59
C GLY A 231 29.83 5.27 -1.37
N GLY A 232 28.61 5.82 -1.29
CA GLY A 232 28.36 7.24 -1.01
C GLY A 232 28.13 8.15 -2.22
N ASN A 233 27.92 7.60 -3.42
CA ASN A 233 27.57 8.38 -4.62
C ASN A 233 26.24 7.89 -5.22
N ILE A 234 25.13 8.48 -4.79
CA ILE A 234 23.77 8.10 -5.16
C ILE A 234 23.38 8.74 -6.49
N THR A 235 23.39 7.92 -7.55
CA THR A 235 22.93 8.31 -8.90
C THR A 235 21.60 7.67 -9.25
N TYR A 236 20.84 8.29 -10.17
CA TYR A 236 19.53 7.81 -10.63
C TYR A 236 19.57 6.34 -11.08
N LYS A 237 20.59 5.98 -11.87
CA LYS A 237 20.81 4.61 -12.37
C LYS A 237 21.06 3.62 -11.23
N SER A 238 21.93 3.98 -10.27
CA SER A 238 22.24 3.11 -9.13
C SER A 238 21.04 2.85 -8.23
N VAL A 239 20.13 3.82 -8.07
CA VAL A 239 18.88 3.65 -7.34
C VAL A 239 17.92 2.73 -8.09
N ILE A 240 17.77 2.90 -9.40
CA ILE A 240 16.93 2.03 -10.24
C ILE A 240 17.37 0.55 -10.16
N GLU A 241 18.67 0.31 -10.27
CA GLU A 241 19.26 -1.03 -10.22
C GLU A 241 19.13 -1.65 -8.81
N ASN A 242 19.39 -0.88 -7.75
CA ASN A 242 19.31 -1.38 -6.37
C ASN A 242 17.86 -1.64 -5.92
N LEU A 243 16.93 -0.73 -6.23
CA LEU A 243 15.53 -0.83 -5.79
C LEU A 243 14.65 -1.68 -6.70
N ASN A 244 15.23 -2.23 -7.77
CA ASN A 244 14.56 -2.95 -8.84
C ASN A 244 13.27 -2.24 -9.28
N VAL A 245 13.42 -0.99 -9.71
CA VAL A 245 12.34 -0.13 -10.21
C VAL A 245 12.49 0.00 -11.72
N LEU A 246 11.41 -0.14 -12.49
CA LEU A 246 11.51 -0.01 -13.93
C LEU A 246 11.62 1.47 -14.32
N ASP A 247 12.65 1.80 -15.10
CA ASP A 247 12.90 3.15 -15.61
C ASP A 247 11.70 3.66 -16.44
N TYR A 248 11.31 4.92 -16.23
CA TYR A 248 10.29 5.59 -17.02
C TYR A 248 10.58 5.52 -18.53
N GLU A 249 11.85 5.48 -18.94
CA GLU A 249 12.24 5.40 -20.34
C GLU A 249 11.67 4.16 -21.05
N TYR A 250 11.45 3.04 -20.34
CA TYR A 250 10.76 1.88 -20.91
C TYR A 250 9.30 2.17 -21.24
N TYR A 251 8.59 2.87 -20.37
CA TYR A 251 7.19 3.23 -20.60
C TYR A 251 7.04 4.28 -21.69
N PHE A 252 7.90 5.31 -21.72
CA PHE A 252 7.94 6.28 -22.82
C PHE A 252 8.16 5.59 -24.18
N LYS A 253 9.19 4.73 -24.29
CA LYS A 253 9.48 3.97 -25.52
C LYS A 253 8.32 3.06 -25.91
N LEU A 254 7.72 2.37 -24.96
CA LEU A 254 6.58 1.49 -25.22
C LEU A 254 5.39 2.29 -25.76
N THR A 255 5.05 3.43 -25.17
CA THR A 255 3.95 4.27 -25.65
C THR A 255 4.19 4.75 -27.08
N ASP A 256 5.41 5.18 -27.42
CA ASP A 256 5.74 5.56 -28.81
C ASP A 256 5.59 4.37 -29.77
N LEU A 257 6.08 3.18 -29.43
CA LEU A 257 5.91 1.95 -30.23
C LEU A 257 4.43 1.54 -30.40
N LEU A 258 3.61 1.70 -29.36
CA LEU A 258 2.18 1.40 -29.41
C LEU A 258 1.43 2.38 -30.34
N LEU A 259 1.77 3.68 -30.31
CA LEU A 259 1.22 4.68 -31.22
C LEU A 259 1.63 4.44 -32.68
N GLU A 260 2.85 3.98 -32.90
CA GLU A 260 3.37 3.58 -34.22
C GLU A 260 2.85 2.21 -34.69
N ASN A 261 2.06 1.50 -33.88
CA ASN A 261 1.54 0.14 -34.14
C ASN A 261 2.65 -0.94 -34.26
N LYS A 262 3.84 -0.68 -33.69
CA LYS A 262 5.04 -1.54 -33.71
C LYS A 262 4.94 -2.67 -32.67
N VAL A 263 4.12 -3.65 -32.98
CA VAL A 263 3.84 -4.81 -32.11
C VAL A 263 5.08 -5.68 -31.84
N PRO A 264 5.89 -6.10 -32.84
CA PRO A 264 7.07 -6.93 -32.57
C PRO A 264 8.08 -6.26 -31.64
N GLU A 265 8.34 -4.98 -31.82
CA GLU A 265 9.26 -4.19 -31.01
C GLU A 265 8.74 -4.00 -29.59
N SER A 266 7.42 -3.78 -29.43
CA SER A 266 6.77 -3.72 -28.10
C SER A 266 6.94 -5.03 -27.31
N MET A 267 6.85 -6.16 -28.01
CA MET A 267 7.03 -7.50 -27.44
C MET A 267 8.49 -7.78 -27.08
N LEU A 268 9.45 -7.34 -27.89
CA LEU A 268 10.89 -7.41 -27.59
C LEU A 268 11.24 -6.57 -26.36
N LEU A 269 10.71 -5.34 -26.27
CA LEU A 269 10.92 -4.45 -25.13
C LEU A 269 10.39 -5.08 -23.84
N PHE A 270 9.18 -5.68 -23.87
CA PHE A 270 8.63 -6.42 -22.72
C PHE A 270 9.48 -7.64 -22.35
N ASN A 271 9.99 -8.39 -23.33
CA ASN A 271 10.87 -9.53 -23.08
C ASN A 271 12.20 -9.11 -22.41
N ASP A 272 12.75 -7.94 -22.73
CA ASP A 272 13.94 -7.41 -22.08
C ASP A 272 13.67 -6.91 -20.65
N VAL A 273 12.45 -6.40 -20.37
CA VAL A 273 11.98 -6.14 -19.00
C VAL A 273 11.93 -7.43 -18.18
N LEU A 274 11.38 -8.52 -18.74
CA LEU A 274 11.35 -9.82 -18.07
C LEU A 274 12.77 -10.39 -17.82
N LYS A 275 13.70 -10.25 -18.78
CA LYS A 275 15.10 -10.67 -18.59
C LYS A 275 15.81 -9.96 -17.44
N LYS A 276 15.44 -8.71 -17.15
CA LYS A 276 15.94 -7.94 -16.00
C LYS A 276 15.34 -8.38 -14.66
N GLY A 277 14.44 -9.36 -14.64
CA GLY A 277 13.86 -9.93 -13.41
C GLY A 277 12.60 -9.21 -12.91
N PHE A 278 12.00 -8.32 -13.72
CA PHE A 278 10.72 -7.69 -13.41
C PHE A 278 9.55 -8.66 -13.65
N ASP A 279 8.52 -8.62 -12.79
CA ASP A 279 7.27 -9.36 -13.01
C ASP A 279 6.30 -8.60 -13.92
N GLY A 280 5.55 -9.35 -14.73
CA GLY A 280 4.54 -8.81 -15.64
C GLY A 280 3.41 -8.05 -14.95
N SER A 281 3.08 -8.38 -13.68
CA SER A 281 2.10 -7.62 -12.90
C SER A 281 2.61 -6.20 -12.66
N HIS A 282 3.84 -6.07 -12.17
CA HIS A 282 4.44 -4.76 -11.86
C HIS A 282 4.58 -3.90 -13.12
N PHE A 283 4.98 -4.52 -14.24
CA PHE A 283 5.03 -3.86 -15.55
C PHE A 283 3.66 -3.30 -15.98
N ILE A 284 2.57 -4.09 -15.90
CA ILE A 284 1.22 -3.64 -16.25
C ILE A 284 0.70 -2.56 -15.30
N THR A 285 0.91 -2.69 -13.99
CA THR A 285 0.52 -1.65 -13.03
C THR A 285 1.23 -0.33 -13.32
N GLY A 286 2.55 -0.37 -13.58
CA GLY A 286 3.33 0.83 -13.92
C GLY A 286 2.95 1.43 -15.28
N LEU A 287 2.61 0.60 -16.28
CA LEU A 287 2.10 1.07 -17.57
C LEU A 287 0.74 1.77 -17.44
N SER A 288 -0.15 1.24 -16.58
CA SER A 288 -1.43 1.87 -16.26
C SER A 288 -1.23 3.24 -15.61
N SER A 289 -0.30 3.35 -14.64
CA SER A 289 0.09 4.63 -14.04
C SER A 289 0.68 5.60 -15.06
N HIS A 290 1.54 5.14 -15.96
CA HIS A 290 2.11 5.96 -17.03
C HIS A 290 1.05 6.54 -17.99
N PHE A 291 0.06 5.74 -18.39
CA PHE A 291 -1.07 6.24 -19.20
C PHE A 291 -1.95 7.24 -18.44
N ARG A 292 -2.15 7.03 -17.13
CA ARG A 292 -2.85 7.98 -16.25
C ARG A 292 -2.07 9.30 -16.14
N ASP A 293 -0.75 9.25 -15.99
CA ASP A 293 0.10 10.45 -15.90
C ASP A 293 0.19 11.19 -17.24
N LEU A 294 0.20 10.49 -18.38
CA LEU A 294 0.03 11.09 -19.73
C LEU A 294 -1.32 11.78 -19.89
N LEU A 295 -2.42 11.18 -19.39
CA LEU A 295 -3.75 11.78 -19.43
C LEU A 295 -3.81 13.06 -18.57
N VAL A 296 -3.23 13.02 -17.37
CA VAL A 296 -3.07 14.17 -16.45
C VAL A 296 -2.17 15.27 -17.06
N SER A 297 -1.29 14.93 -18.00
CA SER A 297 -0.38 15.89 -18.65
C SER A 297 -0.97 16.63 -19.84
N LYS A 298 -2.19 16.27 -20.29
CA LYS A 298 -2.85 16.94 -21.42
C LYS A 298 -3.31 18.36 -21.11
N ASP A 299 -3.80 18.60 -19.89
CA ASP A 299 -4.22 19.93 -19.44
C ASP A 299 -3.09 20.58 -18.60
N PRO A 300 -2.63 21.80 -18.95
CA PRO A 300 -1.69 22.56 -18.13
C PRO A 300 -2.10 22.73 -16.66
N SER A 301 -3.40 22.75 -16.35
CA SER A 301 -3.90 22.87 -14.98
C SER A 301 -3.56 21.65 -14.12
N THR A 302 -3.63 20.45 -14.70
CA THR A 302 -3.45 19.17 -14.00
C THR A 302 -1.99 18.72 -13.92
N LEU A 303 -1.06 19.35 -14.65
CA LEU A 303 0.39 19.10 -14.54
C LEU A 303 0.94 19.26 -13.11
N GLN A 304 0.28 20.06 -12.26
CA GLN A 304 0.67 20.24 -10.85
C GLN A 304 0.45 18.98 -10.00
N LEU A 305 -0.42 18.06 -10.45
CA LEU A 305 -0.74 16.80 -9.78
C LEU A 305 0.32 15.71 -10.01
N LEU A 306 1.28 15.94 -10.91
CA LEU A 306 2.36 14.98 -11.18
C LEU A 306 3.47 15.06 -10.14
N GLU A 307 3.63 13.97 -9.40
CA GLU A 307 4.65 13.77 -8.35
C GLU A 307 5.99 13.25 -8.91
N VAL A 308 6.41 13.77 -10.07
CA VAL A 308 7.68 13.44 -10.74
C VAL A 308 8.62 14.65 -10.82
N GLY A 309 9.91 14.37 -11.05
CA GLY A 309 10.94 15.40 -11.25
C GLY A 309 10.69 16.28 -12.48
N ALA A 310 11.30 17.48 -12.51
CA ALA A 310 11.01 18.50 -13.51
C ALA A 310 11.21 18.02 -14.96
N GLY A 311 12.38 17.45 -15.29
CA GLY A 311 12.66 16.95 -16.64
C GLY A 311 11.73 15.82 -17.08
N ILE A 312 11.30 14.96 -16.15
CA ILE A 312 10.33 13.88 -16.44
C ILE A 312 8.94 14.47 -16.72
N ARG A 313 8.53 15.53 -16.01
CA ARG A 313 7.26 16.25 -16.24
C ARG A 313 7.20 16.86 -17.64
N ASP A 314 8.29 17.44 -18.12
CA ASP A 314 8.35 18.01 -19.47
C ASP A 314 8.24 16.92 -20.55
N ARG A 315 8.91 15.78 -20.38
CA ARG A 315 8.74 14.60 -21.29
C ARG A 315 7.30 14.07 -21.31
N TYR A 316 6.64 14.01 -20.15
CA TYR A 316 5.22 13.65 -20.07
C TYR A 316 4.33 14.64 -20.85
N LYS A 317 4.58 15.94 -20.71
CA LYS A 317 3.88 16.99 -21.45
C LYS A 317 4.05 16.85 -22.95
N GLU A 318 5.26 16.56 -23.44
CA GLU A 318 5.54 16.34 -24.87
C GLU A 318 4.83 15.12 -25.43
N GLN A 319 4.94 13.95 -24.78
CA GLN A 319 4.30 12.73 -25.28
C GLN A 319 2.76 12.79 -25.16
N ALA A 320 2.21 13.46 -24.15
CA ALA A 320 0.77 13.65 -23.99
C ALA A 320 0.10 14.43 -25.15
N GLN A 321 0.85 15.26 -25.88
CA GLN A 321 0.35 15.91 -27.10
C GLN A 321 0.27 14.95 -28.30
N LYS A 322 1.11 13.89 -28.34
CA LYS A 322 1.10 12.87 -29.40
C LYS A 322 -0.02 11.84 -29.22
N CYS A 323 -0.36 11.52 -27.96
CA CYS A 323 -1.40 10.54 -27.64
C CYS A 323 -2.81 11.09 -27.89
N ASP A 324 -3.73 10.32 -28.49
CA ASP A 324 -5.16 10.67 -28.44
C ASP A 324 -5.78 10.36 -27.06
N GLN A 325 -6.80 11.13 -26.66
CA GLN A 325 -7.49 10.90 -25.39
C GLN A 325 -8.35 9.62 -25.41
N LYS A 326 -8.96 9.24 -26.55
CA LYS A 326 -9.69 7.95 -26.65
C LYS A 326 -8.73 6.78 -26.54
N PHE A 327 -7.54 6.89 -27.14
CA PHE A 327 -6.46 5.90 -27.00
C PHE A 327 -6.11 5.67 -25.53
N LEU A 328 -5.79 6.74 -24.77
CA LEU A 328 -5.41 6.63 -23.36
C LEU A 328 -6.51 5.97 -22.51
N TYR A 329 -7.78 6.36 -22.66
CA TYR A 329 -8.88 5.71 -21.93
C TYR A 329 -9.03 4.21 -22.25
N ARG A 330 -8.90 3.84 -23.54
CA ARG A 330 -8.97 2.43 -23.97
C ARG A 330 -7.77 1.63 -23.48
N ALA A 331 -6.57 2.20 -23.54
CA ALA A 331 -5.33 1.56 -23.09
C ALA A 331 -5.33 1.33 -21.57
N MET A 332 -5.70 2.33 -20.75
CA MET A 332 -5.86 2.16 -19.30
C MET A 332 -6.87 1.07 -18.96
N LYS A 333 -8.00 1.00 -19.69
CA LYS A 333 -9.00 -0.07 -19.50
C LYS A 333 -8.40 -1.45 -19.77
N LEU A 334 -7.68 -1.62 -20.88
CA LEU A 334 -7.01 -2.89 -21.21
C LEU A 334 -5.96 -3.28 -20.16
N CYS A 335 -5.18 -2.32 -19.63
CA CYS A 335 -4.24 -2.57 -18.54
C CYS A 335 -4.94 -2.99 -17.24
N ASN A 336 -6.05 -2.34 -16.86
CA ASN A 336 -6.86 -2.72 -15.70
C ASN A 336 -7.50 -4.12 -15.88
N ASP A 337 -8.05 -4.41 -17.05
CA ASP A 337 -8.61 -5.72 -17.37
C ASP A 337 -7.52 -6.81 -17.35
N CYS A 338 -6.28 -6.50 -17.76
CA CYS A 338 -5.13 -7.38 -17.62
C CYS A 338 -4.77 -7.61 -16.15
N ASP A 339 -4.63 -6.56 -15.34
CA ASP A 339 -4.24 -6.66 -13.92
C ASP A 339 -5.22 -7.52 -13.11
N LEU A 340 -6.53 -7.28 -13.27
CA LEU A 340 -7.60 -8.07 -12.63
C LEU A 340 -7.54 -9.56 -13.00
N ASN A 341 -7.21 -9.87 -14.26
CA ASN A 341 -7.11 -11.26 -14.73
C ASN A 341 -5.73 -11.89 -14.49
N TYR A 342 -4.70 -11.11 -14.15
CA TYR A 342 -3.31 -11.57 -14.05
C TYR A 342 -3.12 -12.68 -13.00
N ARG A 343 -3.81 -12.56 -11.85
CA ARG A 343 -3.78 -13.58 -10.78
C ARG A 343 -4.51 -14.88 -11.16
N ALA A 344 -5.52 -14.80 -12.01
CA ALA A 344 -6.33 -15.94 -12.43
C ALA A 344 -5.77 -16.65 -13.69
N SER A 345 -4.94 -15.97 -14.48
CA SER A 345 -4.38 -16.54 -15.71
C SER A 345 -3.35 -17.64 -15.44
N LYS A 346 -3.51 -18.77 -16.13
CA LYS A 346 -2.52 -19.86 -16.17
C LYS A 346 -1.24 -19.46 -16.91
N ASN A 347 -1.36 -18.61 -17.95
CA ASN A 347 -0.22 -18.09 -18.70
C ASN A 347 -0.21 -16.56 -18.59
N LYS A 348 0.48 -16.08 -17.56
CA LYS A 348 0.63 -14.66 -17.23
C LYS A 348 1.34 -13.87 -18.32
N ARG A 349 2.38 -14.45 -18.92
CA ARG A 349 3.15 -13.82 -20.00
C ARG A 349 2.27 -13.57 -21.23
N LEU A 350 1.56 -14.60 -21.70
CA LEU A 350 0.64 -14.50 -22.84
C LEU A 350 -0.47 -13.46 -22.62
N LEU A 351 -0.96 -13.29 -21.38
CA LEU A 351 -1.96 -12.29 -21.06
C LEU A 351 -1.43 -10.86 -21.30
N VAL A 352 -0.24 -10.56 -20.78
CA VAL A 352 0.40 -9.24 -20.97
C VAL A 352 0.72 -8.99 -22.45
N GLU A 353 1.26 -10.00 -23.13
CA GLU A 353 1.56 -9.94 -24.57
C GLU A 353 0.30 -9.66 -25.39
N LEU A 354 -0.83 -10.33 -25.10
CA LEU A 354 -2.12 -10.06 -25.74
C LEU A 354 -2.62 -8.65 -25.47
N THR A 355 -2.46 -8.14 -24.24
CA THR A 355 -2.82 -6.77 -23.88
C THR A 355 -2.00 -5.73 -24.66
N LEU A 356 -0.70 -5.94 -24.83
CA LEU A 356 0.15 -5.06 -25.65
C LEU A 356 -0.28 -5.05 -27.12
N ILE A 357 -0.57 -6.22 -27.70
CA ILE A 357 -1.11 -6.35 -29.06
C ILE A 357 -2.44 -5.59 -29.19
N GLN A 358 -3.33 -5.72 -28.21
CA GLN A 358 -4.62 -5.02 -28.20
C GLN A 358 -4.45 -3.50 -28.09
N CYS A 359 -3.54 -3.02 -27.25
CA CYS A 359 -3.22 -1.60 -27.12
C CYS A 359 -2.69 -1.00 -28.44
N ALA A 360 -1.77 -1.70 -29.12
CA ALA A 360 -1.22 -1.27 -30.42
C ALA A 360 -2.27 -1.26 -31.55
N GLN A 361 -3.38 -1.99 -31.40
CA GLN A 361 -4.47 -2.01 -32.38
C GLN A 361 -5.52 -0.91 -32.14
N LEU A 362 -5.44 -0.15 -31.04
CA LEU A 362 -6.40 0.91 -30.70
C LEU A 362 -6.34 2.14 -31.62
N THR A 363 -5.18 2.36 -32.23
CA THR A 363 -4.86 3.45 -33.17
C THR A 363 -5.36 3.20 -34.60
N LEU A 364 -5.86 1.99 -34.90
CA LEU A 364 -6.40 1.65 -36.21
C LEU A 364 -7.86 2.12 -36.37
N PRO A 365 -8.27 2.64 -37.54
CA PRO A 365 -9.58 3.30 -37.72
C PRO A 365 -10.81 2.41 -37.48
N ASP A 366 -10.69 1.08 -37.53
CA ASP A 366 -11.80 0.14 -37.26
C ASP A 366 -12.04 -0.11 -35.75
N ALA A 367 -11.38 0.62 -34.86
CA ALA A 367 -11.45 0.37 -33.42
C ALA A 367 -12.77 0.81 -32.75
N ASP A 368 -13.61 1.63 -33.40
CA ASP A 368 -14.72 2.36 -32.76
C ASP A 368 -16.00 1.53 -32.50
N ASP A 369 -16.18 0.35 -33.11
CA ASP A 369 -17.34 -0.52 -32.89
C ASP A 369 -17.23 -1.38 -31.59
N VAL A 370 -17.29 -0.72 -30.43
CA VAL A 370 -17.44 -1.40 -29.11
C VAL A 370 -18.37 -0.65 -28.15
N SER A 371 -19.64 -0.48 -28.54
CA SER A 371 -20.72 -0.07 -27.62
C SER A 371 -21.89 -1.08 -27.66
N GLY A 372 -21.69 -2.24 -27.04
CA GLY A 372 -22.72 -3.28 -26.92
C GLY A 372 -22.12 -4.60 -26.50
N GLY A 373 -22.39 -5.06 -25.28
CA GLY A 373 -21.77 -6.28 -24.76
C GLY A 373 -22.35 -7.56 -25.36
N ARG A 374 -21.50 -8.41 -25.95
CA ARG A 374 -21.56 -9.91 -25.90
C ARG A 374 -20.44 -10.55 -26.74
N GLY A 375 -19.57 -11.31 -26.08
CA GLY A 375 -18.74 -12.36 -26.70
C GLY A 375 -17.44 -11.90 -27.38
N PRO A 376 -16.37 -12.73 -27.35
CA PRO A 376 -15.11 -12.43 -28.03
C PRO A 376 -15.21 -12.78 -29.52
N LYS A 377 -15.57 -11.79 -30.35
CA LYS A 377 -15.36 -11.83 -31.80
C LYS A 377 -14.59 -10.59 -32.25
N LYS A 378 -13.27 -10.60 -32.02
CA LYS A 378 -12.32 -9.83 -32.84
C LYS A 378 -11.26 -10.81 -33.34
N ILE A 379 -11.17 -10.94 -34.66
CA ILE A 379 -10.07 -11.61 -35.34
C ILE A 379 -8.88 -10.66 -35.20
N LEU A 380 -7.80 -11.13 -34.57
CA LEU A 380 -6.54 -10.39 -34.58
C LEU A 380 -6.12 -10.22 -36.04
N LYS A 381 -5.95 -8.97 -36.50
CA LYS A 381 -5.44 -8.73 -37.86
C LYS A 381 -4.04 -9.38 -37.97
N PRO A 382 -3.72 -10.06 -39.08
CA PRO A 382 -2.45 -10.77 -39.22
C PRO A 382 -1.29 -9.79 -39.08
N LEU A 383 -0.46 -9.99 -38.06
CA LEU A 383 0.62 -9.08 -37.66
C LEU A 383 1.84 -9.13 -38.60
N PHE A 384 1.86 -10.08 -39.53
CA PHE A 384 2.93 -10.26 -40.52
C PHE A 384 2.39 -9.99 -41.91
N THR A 385 2.82 -8.88 -42.51
CA THR A 385 2.66 -8.64 -43.94
C THR A 385 3.57 -9.61 -44.68
N GLN A 386 3.04 -10.78 -45.06
CA GLN A 386 3.74 -11.65 -46.01
C GLN A 386 3.91 -10.86 -47.32
N GLN A 387 5.16 -10.54 -47.66
CA GLN A 387 5.50 -10.11 -49.01
C GLN A 387 5.18 -11.28 -49.95
N ALA A 388 4.06 -11.17 -50.66
CA ALA A 388 3.65 -12.14 -51.65
C ALA A 388 4.61 -12.06 -52.84
N ALA A 389 5.65 -12.90 -52.81
CA ALA A 389 6.47 -13.15 -53.99
C ALA A 389 5.56 -13.74 -55.08
N SER A 390 5.46 -13.04 -56.20
CA SER A 390 4.61 -13.41 -57.33
C SER A 390 5.18 -14.60 -58.09
N THR A 391 4.90 -15.83 -57.64
CA THR A 391 5.11 -17.02 -58.47
C THR A 391 4.00 -17.12 -59.52
N ALA A 392 4.34 -16.78 -60.76
CA ALA A 392 3.45 -16.93 -61.91
C ALA A 392 3.04 -18.40 -62.10
N ALA A 393 1.79 -18.61 -62.52
CA ALA A 393 1.25 -19.94 -62.76
C ALA A 393 1.97 -20.64 -63.92
N THR A 394 2.42 -21.88 -63.70
CA THR A 394 2.78 -22.81 -64.78
C THR A 394 1.94 -24.07 -64.61
N GLN A 395 1.23 -24.47 -65.67
CA GLN A 395 0.33 -25.63 -65.64
C GLN A 395 1.12 -26.95 -65.64
N PRO A 396 0.63 -28.01 -64.97
CA PRO A 396 1.20 -29.34 -65.10
C PRO A 396 0.63 -30.09 -66.31
N GLN A 397 1.50 -30.66 -67.14
CA GLN A 397 1.14 -31.72 -68.10
C GLN A 397 1.79 -33.06 -67.68
N PRO A 398 1.16 -34.22 -67.96
CA PRO A 398 1.58 -35.51 -67.43
C PRO A 398 2.45 -36.31 -68.41
N GLN A 399 3.46 -37.03 -67.89
CA GLN A 399 4.12 -38.15 -68.58
C GLN A 399 4.56 -39.23 -67.58
N ALA A 400 4.73 -40.47 -68.06
CA ALA A 400 4.72 -41.67 -67.21
C ALA A 400 5.82 -42.70 -67.53
N LYS A 401 6.16 -43.50 -66.50
CA LYS A 401 6.83 -44.82 -66.48
C LYS A 401 8.30 -44.96 -66.91
N ALA A 402 9.14 -45.37 -65.95
CA ALA A 402 10.01 -46.58 -65.92
C ALA A 402 11.21 -46.32 -64.95
N ALA A 403 11.35 -46.93 -63.77
CA ALA A 403 11.61 -48.33 -63.40
C ALA A 403 13.12 -48.75 -63.41
N ALA A 404 13.75 -48.87 -62.22
CA ALA A 404 14.66 -49.98 -61.81
C ALA A 404 15.51 -49.71 -60.52
N ALA A 405 15.20 -50.47 -59.45
CA ALA A 405 16.09 -51.21 -58.51
C ALA A 405 17.39 -50.63 -57.84
N GLN A 406 17.41 -50.80 -56.49
CA GLN A 406 18.58 -51.08 -55.58
C GLN A 406 19.57 -49.92 -55.25
N THR A 407 20.19 -49.79 -54.06
CA THR A 407 20.38 -50.70 -52.89
C THR A 407 20.64 -49.95 -51.55
N ALA A 408 20.30 -50.57 -50.40
CA ALA A 408 20.82 -50.36 -49.00
C ALA A 408 20.63 -48.96 -48.32
N ALA A 409 20.40 -48.80 -47.00
CA ALA A 409 20.80 -49.59 -45.84
C ALA A 409 20.01 -49.27 -44.53
N THR A 410 20.22 -50.13 -43.50
CA THR A 410 20.14 -49.88 -42.02
C THR A 410 18.81 -49.54 -41.32
N ALA A 411 18.19 -50.60 -40.78
CA ALA A 411 18.04 -50.91 -39.33
C ALA A 411 17.31 -49.95 -38.35
N VAL A 412 16.13 -50.43 -37.94
CA VAL A 412 15.30 -50.23 -36.71
C VAL A 412 16.04 -50.67 -35.39
N PRO A 413 15.47 -50.63 -34.15
CA PRO A 413 14.12 -50.17 -33.69
C PRO A 413 14.04 -49.34 -32.38
N GLN A 414 12.81 -48.94 -32.02
CA GLN A 414 12.36 -48.63 -30.65
C GLN A 414 12.38 -49.87 -29.72
N PRO A 415 12.07 -49.73 -28.42
CA PRO A 415 10.83 -50.38 -27.99
C PRO A 415 9.97 -49.62 -26.95
N GLN A 416 8.66 -49.84 -27.01
CA GLN A 416 7.75 -49.76 -25.86
C GLN A 416 7.61 -51.16 -25.24
N GLY A 417 7.28 -51.26 -23.94
CA GLY A 417 6.99 -52.55 -23.31
C GLY A 417 6.47 -52.45 -21.88
N THR A 418 5.23 -52.89 -21.67
CA THR A 418 4.55 -53.01 -20.35
C THR A 418 4.47 -54.47 -19.90
N SER A 419 4.71 -54.74 -18.60
CA SER A 419 4.23 -55.92 -17.81
C SER A 419 4.60 -57.34 -18.32
N THR A 420 4.89 -58.37 -17.51
CA THR A 420 4.48 -58.69 -16.12
C THR A 420 5.35 -59.82 -15.53
N ALA A 421 5.45 -59.89 -14.19
CA ALA A 421 5.60 -61.11 -13.35
C ALA A 421 6.78 -62.10 -13.52
N GLY A 422 7.39 -62.51 -12.38
CA GLY A 422 7.67 -63.94 -12.16
C GLY A 422 8.99 -64.38 -11.46
N SER A 423 8.93 -64.55 -10.13
CA SER A 423 9.54 -65.66 -9.35
C SER A 423 11.05 -65.69 -8.97
N MET A 424 11.32 -65.70 -7.65
CA MET A 424 12.22 -66.60 -6.85
C MET A 424 13.72 -66.76 -7.25
N ASN A 425 14.71 -67.04 -6.38
CA ASN A 425 14.88 -67.25 -4.93
C ASN A 425 16.42 -67.24 -4.63
N ALA A 426 16.95 -67.23 -3.40
CA ALA A 426 16.54 -66.72 -2.08
C ALA A 426 17.65 -67.00 -1.05
N SER A 427 17.94 -66.08 -0.10
CA SER A 427 18.76 -66.39 1.09
C SER A 427 18.37 -65.58 2.33
N ARG A 428 18.23 -66.29 3.45
CA ARG A 428 17.87 -65.84 4.81
C ARG A 428 19.04 -66.24 5.75
N PRO A 429 19.15 -65.79 7.02
CA PRO A 429 18.15 -66.09 8.04
C PRO A 429 17.86 -64.99 9.09
N SER A 430 16.82 -65.26 9.89
CA SER A 430 16.40 -64.52 11.10
C SER A 430 16.94 -65.25 12.36
N PRO A 431 16.64 -64.82 13.62
CA PRO A 431 15.32 -65.13 14.22
C PRO A 431 14.71 -64.06 15.18
N LEU A 432 13.43 -64.31 15.50
CA LEU A 432 12.54 -63.71 16.53
C LEU A 432 12.85 -64.32 17.94
N PRO A 433 12.16 -64.06 19.11
CA PRO A 433 10.73 -63.65 19.25
C PRO A 433 10.22 -62.87 20.51
N GLN A 434 8.98 -62.35 20.39
CA GLN A 434 7.80 -62.36 21.32
C GLN A 434 7.82 -61.87 22.81
N THR A 435 6.57 -61.66 23.29
CA THR A 435 6.01 -61.37 24.65
C THR A 435 6.31 -60.00 25.29
N ARG A 436 5.59 -59.41 26.26
CA ARG A 436 4.21 -59.41 26.88
C ARG A 436 4.44 -59.01 28.36
N GLU A 437 3.52 -58.26 29.00
CA GLU A 437 3.52 -57.93 30.46
C GLU A 437 4.67 -56.99 30.96
N GLU A 438 4.62 -56.21 32.06
CA GLU A 438 3.51 -55.65 32.88
C GLU A 438 4.00 -54.44 33.74
N LYS A 439 3.06 -53.56 34.20
CA LYS A 439 2.98 -52.79 35.48
C LYS A 439 4.25 -52.14 36.11
N LYS A 440 4.20 -50.90 36.65
CA LYS A 440 3.52 -50.38 37.89
C LYS A 440 3.89 -48.88 38.05
N SER A 441 3.28 -47.98 38.84
CA SER A 441 1.95 -47.85 39.47
C SER A 441 1.87 -46.58 40.35
N ARG A 442 0.73 -45.86 40.33
CA ARG A 442 -0.17 -45.54 41.49
C ARG A 442 -1.34 -44.69 40.95
N CYS A 443 -2.60 -45.15 41.01
CA CYS A 443 -3.56 -45.12 42.14
C CYS A 443 -4.15 -43.69 42.38
N SER A 444 -5.46 -43.44 42.50
CA SER A 444 -6.62 -44.35 42.73
C SER A 444 -7.97 -43.79 42.22
N ARG A 445 -8.92 -44.69 41.91
CA ARG A 445 -10.39 -44.72 42.23
C ARG A 445 -11.20 -43.40 42.20
N ARG A 446 -12.46 -43.34 41.74
CA ARG A 446 -13.57 -44.35 41.74
C ARG A 446 -14.67 -43.92 40.74
N ALA A 447 -15.53 -44.85 40.31
CA ALA A 447 -16.71 -44.57 39.48
C ALA A 447 -17.97 -45.31 39.96
N HIS A 448 -19.16 -44.78 39.62
CA HIS A 448 -20.47 -45.45 39.58
C HIS A 448 -21.05 -45.13 38.18
N SER A 449 -21.51 -46.05 37.32
CA SER A 449 -22.53 -47.12 37.46
C SER A 449 -23.97 -46.56 37.46
N VAL A 450 -24.96 -46.99 36.64
CA VAL A 450 -25.07 -47.95 35.50
C VAL A 450 -26.38 -47.64 34.71
N TYR A 451 -26.42 -47.88 33.39
CA TYR A 451 -27.52 -48.17 32.39
C TYR A 451 -29.04 -48.31 32.78
N PRO A 452 -30.01 -48.54 31.82
CA PRO A 452 -30.15 -48.24 30.36
C PRO A 452 -31.60 -47.79 29.91
N CYS A 453 -31.90 -47.95 28.59
CA CYS A 453 -33.20 -48.06 27.88
C CYS A 453 -33.69 -46.75 27.20
N VAL A 454 -33.57 -46.50 25.88
CA VAL A 454 -34.03 -47.22 24.65
C VAL A 454 -35.55 -47.26 24.48
N VAL A 455 -36.10 -46.53 23.49
CA VAL A 455 -37.04 -46.98 22.42
C VAL A 455 -37.49 -45.77 21.56
N LEU A 456 -37.78 -46.08 20.30
CA LEU A 456 -38.23 -45.29 19.13
C LEU A 456 -39.46 -44.34 19.37
N CYS A 457 -39.93 -43.46 18.45
CA CYS A 457 -39.93 -43.52 16.97
C CYS A 457 -40.31 -42.19 16.24
N THR A 458 -39.81 -42.04 15.00
CA THR A 458 -40.40 -41.39 13.79
C THR A 458 -40.99 -39.96 13.74
N ASN A 459 -40.43 -39.15 12.81
CA ASN A 459 -41.08 -38.32 11.76
C ASN A 459 -42.32 -37.44 12.11
N SER A 460 -42.34 -36.14 11.76
CA SER A 460 -42.46 -35.75 10.34
C SER A 460 -42.36 -34.23 10.03
N LYS A 461 -41.83 -33.97 8.83
CA LYS A 461 -42.07 -32.89 7.83
C LYS A 461 -42.69 -31.53 8.27
N LEU A 462 -42.06 -30.37 8.03
CA LEU A 462 -41.73 -29.66 6.75
C LEU A 462 -42.77 -28.58 6.36
N ARG A 463 -42.38 -27.30 6.28
CA ARG A 463 -42.35 -26.49 5.03
C ARG A 463 -41.91 -25.02 5.19
N LYS A 464 -41.13 -24.56 4.20
CA LYS A 464 -40.88 -23.15 3.88
C LYS A 464 -41.94 -22.64 2.88
N SER A 465 -42.21 -21.34 2.81
CA SER A 465 -42.64 -20.68 1.57
C SER A 465 -42.29 -19.17 1.54
N LYS A 466 -42.22 -18.60 0.34
CA LYS A 466 -41.85 -17.20 0.01
C LYS A 466 -42.80 -16.70 -1.10
N LYS A 467 -42.90 -15.36 -1.23
CA LYS A 467 -43.44 -14.54 -2.37
C LYS A 467 -44.95 -14.20 -2.43
N GLN A 468 -45.22 -12.90 -2.19
CA GLN A 468 -45.95 -11.92 -3.02
C GLN A 468 -46.93 -12.40 -4.13
N LYS A 469 -48.19 -11.90 -4.09
CA LYS A 469 -48.77 -11.01 -5.14
C LYS A 469 -50.17 -10.43 -4.80
N ARG A 470 -50.28 -9.10 -4.93
CA ARG A 470 -51.37 -8.24 -5.48
C ARG A 470 -52.86 -8.28 -5.00
N GLN A 471 -53.35 -7.03 -4.89
CA GLN A 471 -54.67 -6.45 -5.24
C GLN A 471 -55.77 -6.26 -4.16
N ALA A 472 -56.58 -5.21 -4.35
CA ALA A 472 -57.39 -4.47 -3.37
C ALA A 472 -58.90 -4.56 -3.66
N PRO A 473 -59.78 -3.84 -2.91
CA PRO A 473 -60.34 -2.60 -3.50
C PRO A 473 -60.68 -1.42 -2.53
N LEU A 474 -60.73 -0.20 -3.12
CA LEU A 474 -61.52 1.04 -2.86
C LEU A 474 -62.06 1.40 -1.45
N SER A 475 -62.13 2.68 -1.02
CA SER A 475 -62.71 3.82 -1.77
C SER A 475 -62.39 5.24 -1.19
N LYS A 476 -62.40 6.27 -2.08
CA LYS A 476 -62.79 7.72 -1.93
C LYS A 476 -62.17 8.58 -0.78
N THR A 477 -61.74 9.85 -0.93
CA THR A 477 -61.85 10.88 -2.01
C THR A 477 -60.78 11.99 -1.86
N MET A 478 -60.40 12.68 -2.95
CA MET A 478 -59.62 13.96 -2.99
C MET A 478 -60.49 15.11 -3.53
N PRO A 479 -60.09 16.41 -3.45
CA PRO A 479 -59.22 17.07 -4.48
C PRO A 479 -58.03 17.88 -3.86
N HIS A 480 -56.80 17.84 -4.38
CA HIS A 480 -56.24 18.55 -5.56
C HIS A 480 -56.00 20.08 -5.45
N THR A 481 -54.72 20.49 -5.46
CA THR A 481 -54.26 21.65 -6.27
C THR A 481 -52.81 21.43 -6.74
N LYS A 482 -52.45 21.93 -7.93
CA LYS A 482 -51.13 21.76 -8.58
C LYS A 482 -50.26 23.01 -8.39
N ILE A 483 -48.93 22.84 -8.35
CA ILE A 483 -47.97 23.93 -8.59
C ILE A 483 -47.34 23.71 -9.97
N ILE A 484 -47.27 24.78 -10.78
CA ILE A 484 -46.77 24.76 -12.17
C ILE A 484 -45.58 25.73 -12.29
N PHE A 485 -44.62 25.35 -13.14
CA PHE A 485 -43.45 26.14 -13.56
C PHE A 485 -43.83 27.47 -14.23
N SER A 486 -43.06 28.54 -14.00
CA SER A 486 -42.77 29.52 -15.06
C SER A 486 -41.48 30.31 -14.81
N MET A 487 -40.88 30.79 -15.88
CA MET A 487 -39.61 31.51 -15.94
C MET A 487 -39.82 32.87 -16.65
N LYS A 488 -38.90 33.82 -16.40
CA LYS A 488 -38.48 34.96 -17.27
C LYS A 488 -39.23 36.33 -17.25
N LYS A 489 -38.35 37.36 -17.31
CA LYS A 489 -38.50 38.79 -17.68
C LYS A 489 -39.02 39.73 -16.57
N ILE A 490 -38.16 40.57 -15.97
CA ILE A 490 -37.50 41.82 -16.47
C ILE A 490 -38.45 43.02 -16.39
N TRP A 491 -38.10 44.03 -15.58
CA TRP A 491 -38.07 45.46 -15.94
C TRP A 491 -37.16 46.24 -14.96
N THR A 492 -36.34 47.11 -15.55
CA THR A 492 -35.53 48.25 -15.08
C THR A 492 -36.23 49.22 -14.08
N ILE A 493 -35.62 50.16 -13.33
CA ILE A 493 -34.25 50.75 -13.18
C ILE A 493 -34.11 51.41 -11.78
N THR A 494 -32.93 51.33 -11.17
CA THR A 494 -32.13 52.35 -10.41
C THR A 494 -31.17 51.58 -9.46
N GLY A 495 -29.89 51.90 -9.28
CA GLY A 495 -29.09 53.01 -9.79
C GLY A 495 -28.45 53.82 -8.66
N VAL A 496 -27.32 53.35 -8.08
CA VAL A 496 -26.22 54.14 -7.47
C VAL A 496 -25.08 53.18 -7.06
N ASN A 497 -23.85 53.70 -7.06
CA ASN A 497 -22.59 52.96 -7.07
C ASN A 497 -21.73 53.31 -5.84
N LEU A 498 -21.03 52.35 -5.21
CA LEU A 498 -20.14 52.61 -4.07
C LEU A 498 -18.90 51.70 -4.09
N GLN A 499 -17.72 52.32 -4.21
CA GLN A 499 -16.40 51.68 -4.12
C GLN A 499 -15.87 51.64 -2.66
N PRO A 500 -14.95 50.71 -2.32
CA PRO A 500 -14.37 50.63 -0.97
C PRO A 500 -13.20 51.62 -0.74
N PRO A 501 -12.90 51.99 0.52
CA PRO A 501 -11.90 53.00 0.85
C PRO A 501 -10.46 52.47 0.97
N CYS A 502 -9.49 53.33 0.69
CA CYS A 502 -8.05 53.08 0.81
C CYS A 502 -7.44 53.90 1.98
N PRO A 503 -6.54 53.35 2.83
CA PRO A 503 -6.02 54.04 4.01
C PRO A 503 -4.82 54.96 3.72
N ARG A 504 -4.81 56.15 4.35
CA ARG A 504 -3.73 57.16 4.26
C ARG A 504 -2.46 56.74 5.03
N LYS A 505 -1.29 56.94 4.43
CA LYS A 505 0.02 56.99 5.13
C LYS A 505 0.28 58.39 5.71
N ARG A 506 0.83 58.47 6.93
CA ARG A 506 1.48 59.68 7.49
C ARG A 506 3.00 59.63 7.24
N ARG A 507 3.63 60.80 7.10
CA ARG A 507 5.10 60.96 7.04
C ARG A 507 5.74 60.80 8.42
N LEU A 508 6.94 60.22 8.44
CA LEU A 508 8.04 60.57 9.35
C LEU A 508 9.35 60.49 8.55
N THR A 509 10.30 61.37 8.89
CA THR A 509 11.65 61.46 8.31
C THR A 509 12.63 60.51 9.01
N PRO A 510 13.83 60.34 8.46
CA PRO A 510 15.02 60.64 9.27
C PRO A 510 16.04 61.56 8.57
N HIS A 511 16.93 62.10 9.39
CA HIS A 511 18.17 62.78 9.00
C HIS A 511 19.33 61.77 9.01
N GLU A 512 20.43 62.15 8.33
CA GLU A 512 21.74 61.47 8.22
C GLU A 512 21.79 60.21 7.33
#